data_AF-A0A7J3UZ41-F1
#
_entry.id   AF-A0A7J3UZ41-F1
#
_cell.length_a   1.000
_cell.length_b   1.000
_cell.length_c   1.000
_cell.angle_alpha   90.00
_cell.angle_beta   90.00
_cell.angle_gamma   90.00
#
_symmetry.space_group_name_H-M   'P 1'
#
loop_
_entity.id
_entity.type
_entity.pdbx_description
1 polymer ?
#
loop_
_entity_poly.entity_id
_entity_poly.type
_entity_poly.pdbx_seq_one_letter_code
_entity_poly.pdbx_strand_id
1 'polypeptide(L)'
;MEKPDIICGYEESKCLDFMRRIGGSRPIFACVIASTDTAKIPGLSAAGAMPEITDYTPPADVELLFYGKCRCIEGVPVTPDGIPTPALITMSAIRLSGIPYFVVNGGLRVLPKVPFIDVGGNPGKDIRSGRSVEDPKEVYERSSIVGRQLSRLADYLVVGESIPGGTTTALSVLLAMGVDASRKVSSSMPNNPHDLKLRVVEEALAAAGIHFGSLERDPFRAISSVGDPMMPAAAGLIAGAAEEVPVIMAGGTQMCAVLKVIQALSPGVLENLAIGTTRWILEDKTSDIRELVSQIAPVPVLAAGLDFSGSMYSGLRAYELGVAKEGVGAGGSSIAAMLTSGGAITKASLLREIEVNYGMLTNASPD
;
A
#
# COMPACT_ATOMS: atom_id res chain seq x y z
N MET A 1 2.59 -26.03 -16.83
CA MET A 1 2.16 -25.04 -15.83
C MET A 1 1.57 -23.87 -16.58
N GLU A 2 0.27 -23.63 -16.41
CA GLU A 2 -0.35 -22.39 -16.91
C GLU A 2 0.43 -21.18 -16.36
N LYS A 3 0.48 -20.11 -17.15
CA LYS A 3 1.08 -18.86 -16.70
C LYS A 3 0.34 -18.45 -15.42
N PRO A 4 1.02 -18.20 -14.29
CA PRO A 4 0.33 -17.81 -13.07
C PRO A 4 -0.55 -16.58 -13.35
N ASP A 5 -1.64 -16.42 -12.60
CA ASP A 5 -2.52 -15.23 -12.63
C ASP A 5 -1.81 -13.96 -12.09
N ILE A 6 -0.50 -13.86 -12.33
CA ILE A 6 0.44 -12.84 -11.92
C ILE A 6 1.08 -12.27 -13.18
N ILE A 7 1.03 -10.95 -13.31
CA ILE A 7 1.55 -10.20 -14.45
C ILE A 7 2.91 -9.62 -14.06
N CYS A 8 3.93 -9.87 -14.88
CA CYS A 8 5.21 -9.17 -14.77
C CYS A 8 5.08 -7.78 -15.42
N GLY A 9 5.03 -6.74 -14.60
CA GLY A 9 4.85 -5.36 -15.02
C GLY A 9 6.13 -4.63 -15.39
N TYR A 10 7.27 -4.99 -14.77
CA TYR A 10 8.58 -4.39 -15.02
C TYR A 10 9.69 -5.35 -14.57
N GLU A 11 10.85 -5.34 -15.24
CA GLU A 11 11.96 -6.29 -15.01
C GLU A 11 11.51 -7.76 -15.09
N GLU A 12 11.05 -8.21 -16.26
CA GLU A 12 10.42 -9.53 -16.45
C GLU A 12 11.30 -10.70 -15.95
N SER A 13 12.60 -10.70 -16.26
CA SER A 13 13.51 -11.74 -15.75
C SER A 13 13.55 -11.76 -14.23
N LYS A 14 13.66 -10.59 -13.59
CA LYS A 14 13.69 -10.49 -12.12
C LYS A 14 12.37 -10.88 -11.50
N CYS A 15 11.25 -10.61 -12.16
CA CYS A 15 9.94 -11.08 -11.72
C CYS A 15 9.90 -12.62 -11.67
N LEU A 16 10.37 -13.28 -12.73
CA LEU A 16 10.43 -14.74 -12.79
C LEU A 16 11.40 -15.31 -11.75
N ASP A 17 12.56 -14.69 -11.55
CA ASP A 17 13.54 -15.09 -10.54
C ASP A 17 12.98 -14.96 -9.12
N PHE A 18 12.35 -13.82 -8.82
CA PHE A 18 11.74 -13.54 -7.54
C PHE A 18 10.60 -14.52 -7.24
N MET A 19 9.66 -14.72 -8.18
CA MET A 19 8.56 -15.69 -8.02
C MET A 19 9.07 -17.13 -7.83
N ARG A 20 10.15 -17.52 -8.52
CA ARG A 20 10.78 -18.84 -8.31
C ARG A 20 11.38 -18.98 -6.92
N ARG A 21 11.97 -17.91 -6.38
CA ARG A 21 12.59 -17.89 -5.04
C ARG A 21 11.57 -18.05 -3.91
N ILE A 22 10.37 -17.47 -4.05
CA ILE A 22 9.34 -17.49 -3.00
C ILE A 22 8.19 -18.47 -3.25
N GLY A 23 8.14 -19.12 -4.42
CA GLY A 23 7.09 -20.09 -4.76
C GLY A 23 7.03 -21.24 -3.76
N GLY A 24 5.83 -21.55 -3.24
CA GLY A 24 5.61 -22.59 -2.23
C GLY A 24 6.23 -22.29 -0.84
N SER A 25 6.78 -21.10 -0.63
CA SER A 25 7.36 -20.67 0.65
C SER A 25 6.29 -20.05 1.55
N ARG A 26 6.55 -19.90 2.85
CA ARG A 26 5.57 -19.39 3.84
C ARG A 26 5.76 -17.89 4.11
N PRO A 27 4.80 -17.02 3.74
CA PRO A 27 4.87 -15.61 4.05
C PRO A 27 4.34 -15.27 5.44
N ILE A 28 4.74 -14.09 5.91
CA ILE A 28 3.95 -13.28 6.85
C ILE A 28 3.47 -12.02 6.12
N PHE A 29 2.20 -11.67 6.31
CA PHE A 29 1.66 -10.37 5.90
C PHE A 29 1.77 -9.36 7.06
N ALA A 30 2.22 -8.14 6.78
CA ALA A 30 2.21 -7.05 7.74
C ALA A 30 1.58 -5.81 7.10
N CYS A 31 0.55 -5.24 7.72
CA CYS A 31 -0.07 -4.01 7.23
C CYS A 31 0.38 -2.83 8.09
N VAL A 32 1.09 -1.87 7.47
CA VAL A 32 1.45 -0.61 8.11
C VAL A 32 0.31 0.37 7.95
N ILE A 33 -0.23 0.84 9.07
CA ILE A 33 -1.36 1.78 9.09
C ILE A 33 -0.95 3.10 9.72
N ALA A 34 -1.39 4.20 9.12
CA ALA A 34 -1.15 5.54 9.63
C ALA A 34 -2.28 6.48 9.18
N SER A 35 -2.32 7.67 9.78
CA SER A 35 -3.23 8.75 9.43
C SER A 35 -2.44 10.02 9.10
N THR A 36 -3.00 10.87 8.23
CA THR A 36 -2.43 12.18 7.92
C THR A 36 -3.53 13.22 7.71
N ASP A 37 -3.35 14.41 8.26
CA ASP A 37 -4.29 15.52 8.05
C ASP A 37 -4.31 15.99 6.58
N THR A 38 -3.31 15.63 5.77
CA THR A 38 -3.34 15.83 4.30
C THR A 38 -4.55 15.15 3.66
N ALA A 39 -5.00 14.01 4.21
CA ALA A 39 -6.18 13.30 3.73
C ALA A 39 -7.48 14.11 3.88
N LYS A 40 -7.48 15.11 4.77
CA LYS A 40 -8.65 15.96 5.05
C LYS A 40 -8.85 17.07 4.02
N ILE A 41 -7.91 17.27 3.11
CA ILE A 41 -8.05 18.23 2.01
C ILE A 41 -9.11 17.69 1.03
N PRO A 42 -10.22 18.42 0.80
CA PRO A 42 -11.31 17.93 -0.05
C PRO A 42 -10.83 17.57 -1.45
N GLY A 43 -11.23 16.39 -1.93
CA GLY A 43 -10.91 15.90 -3.27
C GLY A 43 -9.54 15.25 -3.42
N LEU A 44 -8.73 15.09 -2.36
CA LEU A 44 -7.46 14.33 -2.45
C LEU A 44 -7.62 12.82 -2.24
N SER A 45 -8.58 12.39 -1.42
CA SER A 45 -8.77 10.99 -1.08
C SER A 45 -10.24 10.59 -1.16
N ALA A 46 -10.48 9.37 -1.63
CA ALA A 46 -11.78 8.70 -1.53
C ALA A 46 -11.76 7.52 -0.55
N ALA A 47 -10.74 7.45 0.32
CA ALA A 47 -10.61 6.41 1.34
C ALA A 47 -11.50 6.76 2.55
N GLY A 48 -12.81 6.62 2.35
CA GLY A 48 -13.88 7.07 3.24
C GLY A 48 -14.82 8.05 2.53
N ALA A 49 -16.08 8.08 2.95
CA ALA A 49 -17.13 8.89 2.32
C ALA A 49 -16.92 10.41 2.52
N MET A 50 -16.24 10.81 3.60
CA MET A 50 -15.98 12.20 3.96
C MET A 50 -14.56 12.38 4.52
N PRO A 51 -13.95 13.57 4.41
CA PRO A 51 -12.63 13.88 4.98
C PRO A 51 -12.46 13.45 6.44
N GLU A 52 -13.49 13.59 7.26
CA GLU A 52 -13.48 13.27 8.70
C GLU A 52 -13.41 11.76 8.98
N ILE A 53 -13.85 10.93 8.02
CA ILE A 53 -13.83 9.46 8.14
C ILE A 53 -12.43 8.91 7.83
N THR A 54 -11.55 9.69 7.19
CA THR A 54 -10.20 9.23 6.82
C THR A 54 -9.35 8.81 8.02
N ASP A 55 -9.57 9.38 9.21
CA ASP A 55 -8.90 8.96 10.45
C ASP A 55 -9.33 7.54 10.90
N TYR A 56 -10.50 7.09 10.47
CA TYR A 56 -11.07 5.77 10.80
C TYR A 56 -10.83 4.72 9.73
N THR A 57 -10.49 5.09 8.50
CA THR A 57 -10.30 4.12 7.41
C THR A 57 -9.17 3.11 7.71
N PRO A 58 -7.93 3.51 8.05
CA PRO A 58 -6.88 2.54 8.40
C PRO A 58 -7.23 1.59 9.55
N PRO A 59 -7.78 2.04 10.70
CA PRO A 59 -8.15 1.12 11.76
C PRO A 59 -9.32 0.21 11.36
N ALA A 60 -10.30 0.72 10.63
CA ALA A 60 -11.45 -0.06 10.16
C ALA A 60 -11.05 -1.12 9.13
N ASP A 61 -10.09 -0.83 8.25
CA ASP A 61 -9.51 -1.79 7.30
C ASP A 61 -8.93 -2.98 8.07
N VAL A 62 -8.03 -2.75 9.04
CA VAL A 62 -7.43 -3.85 9.81
C VAL A 62 -8.43 -4.57 10.71
N GLU A 63 -9.42 -3.88 11.25
CA GLU A 63 -10.52 -4.55 11.96
C GLU A 63 -11.31 -5.48 11.05
N LEU A 64 -11.53 -5.11 9.78
CA LEU A 64 -12.14 -5.99 8.79
C LEU A 64 -11.31 -7.26 8.61
N LEU A 65 -9.99 -7.15 8.44
CA LEU A 65 -9.08 -8.30 8.31
C LEU A 65 -9.26 -9.31 9.47
N PHE A 66 -9.24 -8.83 10.73
CA PHE A 66 -9.31 -9.69 11.92
C PHE A 66 -10.72 -10.15 12.28
N TYR A 67 -11.73 -9.29 12.19
CA TYR A 67 -13.07 -9.57 12.70
C TYR A 67 -14.12 -9.83 11.62
N GLY A 68 -13.80 -9.61 10.35
CA GLY A 68 -14.79 -9.62 9.27
C GLY A 68 -15.80 -8.47 9.37
N LYS A 69 -15.55 -7.47 10.23
CA LYS A 69 -16.36 -6.27 10.42
C LYS A 69 -15.57 -5.17 11.12
N CYS A 70 -15.95 -3.92 10.90
CA CYS A 70 -15.37 -2.78 11.61
C CYS A 70 -16.00 -2.63 13.00
N ARG A 71 -15.20 -2.13 13.95
CA ARG A 71 -15.59 -1.88 15.35
C ARG A 71 -15.29 -0.45 15.78
N CYS A 72 -14.37 0.27 15.14
CA CYS A 72 -14.08 1.67 15.39
C CYS A 72 -15.15 2.60 14.78
N ILE A 73 -15.86 2.12 13.76
CA ILE A 73 -17.00 2.79 13.11
C ILE A 73 -18.14 1.80 12.87
N GLU A 74 -19.35 2.32 12.65
CA GLU A 74 -20.47 1.54 12.14
C GLU A 74 -20.35 1.34 10.63
N GLY A 75 -20.66 0.13 10.15
CA GLY A 75 -20.52 -0.23 8.74
C GLY A 75 -19.09 -0.55 8.34
N VAL A 76 -18.77 -0.36 7.05
CA VAL A 76 -17.44 -0.60 6.47
C VAL A 76 -16.97 0.68 5.78
N PRO A 77 -15.67 1.01 5.80
CA PRO A 77 -15.12 2.04 4.93
C PRO A 77 -15.45 1.70 3.49
N VAL A 78 -16.36 2.48 2.93
CA VAL A 78 -16.67 2.49 1.51
C VAL A 78 -16.19 3.82 0.93
N THR A 79 -15.93 3.84 -0.37
CA THR A 79 -15.82 5.11 -1.09
C THR A 79 -17.14 5.89 -0.96
N PRO A 80 -17.17 7.20 -1.28
CA PRO A 80 -18.42 7.95 -1.34
C PRO A 80 -19.53 7.26 -2.17
N ASP A 81 -19.15 6.45 -3.16
CA ASP A 81 -20.05 5.70 -4.05
C ASP A 81 -20.44 4.31 -3.51
N GLY A 82 -20.11 3.99 -2.26
CA GLY A 82 -20.47 2.71 -1.62
C GLY A 82 -19.59 1.52 -2.04
N ILE A 83 -18.45 1.76 -2.70
CA ILE A 83 -17.56 0.71 -3.20
C ILE A 83 -16.69 0.18 -2.06
N PRO A 84 -16.58 -1.14 -1.88
CA PRO A 84 -15.90 -1.74 -0.74
C PRO A 84 -14.40 -1.45 -0.76
N THR A 85 -13.83 -1.29 0.43
CA THR A 85 -12.38 -1.18 0.64
C THR A 85 -11.60 -2.36 0.04
N PRO A 86 -10.38 -2.12 -0.51
CA PRO A 86 -9.44 -3.17 -0.89
C PRO A 86 -9.09 -4.14 0.24
N ALA A 87 -9.30 -3.77 1.52
CA ALA A 87 -9.13 -4.67 2.66
C ALA A 87 -9.95 -5.97 2.50
N LEU A 88 -11.08 -5.94 1.78
CA LEU A 88 -11.85 -7.13 1.45
C LEU A 88 -11.04 -8.13 0.61
N ILE A 89 -10.27 -7.64 -0.36
CA ILE A 89 -9.39 -8.45 -1.22
C ILE A 89 -8.27 -9.05 -0.36
N THR A 90 -7.61 -8.22 0.46
CA THR A 90 -6.53 -8.68 1.35
C THR A 90 -7.04 -9.75 2.32
N MET A 91 -8.16 -9.49 3.00
CA MET A 91 -8.78 -10.42 3.94
C MET A 91 -9.09 -11.76 3.27
N SER A 92 -9.70 -11.74 2.09
CA SER A 92 -10.04 -12.94 1.33
C SER A 92 -8.77 -13.72 0.95
N ALA A 93 -7.74 -13.03 0.45
CA ALA A 93 -6.49 -13.65 0.05
C ALA A 93 -5.76 -14.33 1.22
N ILE A 94 -5.56 -13.61 2.34
CA ILE A 94 -4.81 -14.14 3.48
C ILE A 94 -5.57 -15.25 4.23
N ARG A 95 -6.91 -15.17 4.31
CA ARG A 95 -7.73 -16.23 4.92
C ARG A 95 -7.72 -17.49 4.08
N LEU A 96 -7.93 -17.36 2.77
CA LEU A 96 -7.95 -18.51 1.85
C LEU A 96 -6.61 -19.25 1.81
N SER A 97 -5.50 -18.51 1.97
CA SER A 97 -4.14 -19.08 1.95
C SER A 97 -3.55 -19.39 3.34
N GLY A 98 -4.25 -19.05 4.42
CA GLY A 98 -3.77 -19.28 5.79
C GLY A 98 -2.53 -18.46 6.16
N ILE A 99 -2.30 -17.32 5.52
CA ILE A 99 -1.13 -16.47 5.76
C ILE A 99 -1.28 -15.76 7.12
N PRO A 100 -0.33 -15.91 8.06
CA PRO A 100 -0.33 -15.14 9.30
C PRO A 100 -0.16 -13.65 9.03
N TYR A 101 -0.83 -12.81 9.82
CA TYR A 101 -0.81 -11.37 9.59
C TYR A 101 -0.70 -10.53 10.86
N PHE A 102 -0.01 -9.40 10.73
CA PHE A 102 0.24 -8.42 11.80
C PHE A 102 -0.12 -7.00 11.35
N VAL A 103 -0.41 -6.15 12.31
CA VAL A 103 -0.64 -4.71 12.10
C VAL A 103 0.51 -3.95 12.73
N VAL A 104 1.05 -2.98 12.00
CA VAL A 104 2.07 -2.06 12.49
C VAL A 104 1.49 -0.64 12.49
N ASN A 105 1.36 -0.04 13.67
CA ASN A 105 0.92 1.35 13.82
C ASN A 105 2.10 2.29 13.55
N GLY A 106 2.10 2.93 12.38
CA GLY A 106 3.09 3.94 11.99
C GLY A 106 2.78 5.35 12.51
N GLY A 107 1.55 5.60 12.98
CA GLY A 107 1.12 6.91 13.47
C GLY A 107 -0.36 7.17 13.21
N LEU A 108 -1.22 6.77 14.15
CA LEU A 108 -2.68 6.84 14.02
C LEU A 108 -3.32 7.83 14.98
N ARG A 109 -4.36 8.51 14.48
CA ARG A 109 -5.22 9.37 15.31
C ARG A 109 -6.30 8.59 16.04
N VAL A 110 -6.83 7.55 15.39
CA VAL A 110 -7.76 6.59 15.97
C VAL A 110 -7.09 5.22 15.96
N LEU A 111 -6.98 4.60 17.13
CA LEU A 111 -6.39 3.26 17.25
C LEU A 111 -7.43 2.19 16.87
N PRO A 112 -7.01 1.10 16.20
CA PRO A 112 -7.90 0.00 15.91
C PRO A 112 -8.18 -0.81 17.17
N LYS A 113 -9.32 -1.50 17.18
CA LYS A 113 -9.73 -2.42 18.25
C LYS A 113 -9.20 -3.84 18.02
N VAL A 114 -8.04 -3.98 17.37
CA VAL A 114 -7.29 -5.25 17.18
C VAL A 114 -5.91 -5.15 17.85
N PRO A 115 -5.21 -6.27 18.13
CA PRO A 115 -3.81 -6.22 18.51
C PRO A 115 -2.94 -5.64 17.38
N PHE A 116 -2.00 -4.76 17.74
CA PHE A 116 -1.04 -4.17 16.80
C PHE A 116 0.33 -3.98 17.46
N ILE A 117 1.36 -3.86 16.62
CA ILE A 117 2.71 -3.50 17.01
C ILE A 117 2.82 -1.98 16.88
N ASP A 118 3.14 -1.29 17.98
CA ASP A 118 3.34 0.15 17.97
C ASP A 118 4.83 0.47 17.78
N VAL A 119 5.16 1.24 16.72
CA VAL A 119 6.52 1.72 16.48
C VAL A 119 6.73 3.17 16.96
N GLY A 120 5.71 3.76 17.60
CA GLY A 120 5.78 5.03 18.31
C GLY A 120 5.81 6.26 17.40
N GLY A 121 5.17 6.17 16.23
CA GLY A 121 4.95 7.34 15.37
C GLY A 121 3.70 8.12 15.76
N ASN A 122 3.64 9.39 15.35
CA ASN A 122 2.50 10.28 15.55
C ASN A 122 1.70 10.46 14.25
N PRO A 123 0.40 10.82 14.32
CA PRO A 123 -0.38 11.18 13.14
C PRO A 123 0.32 12.26 12.30
N GLY A 124 0.31 12.08 10.98
CA GLY A 124 0.85 13.06 10.05
C GLY A 124 0.03 14.35 10.05
N LYS A 125 0.71 15.48 9.94
CA LYS A 125 0.09 16.79 9.75
C LYS A 125 -0.09 17.06 8.25
N ASP A 126 -0.85 18.11 7.94
CA ASP A 126 -1.00 18.61 6.57
C ASP A 126 0.37 19.00 6.01
N ILE A 127 0.74 18.41 4.86
CA ILE A 127 2.04 18.64 4.22
C ILE A 127 2.26 20.11 3.84
N ARG A 128 1.19 20.91 3.65
CA ARG A 128 1.28 22.35 3.37
C ARG A 128 1.91 23.15 4.51
N SER A 129 2.01 22.56 5.70
CA SER A 129 2.75 23.14 6.83
C SER A 129 4.29 23.04 6.69
N GLY A 130 4.79 22.22 5.77
CA GLY A 130 6.21 21.90 5.61
C GLY A 130 6.83 21.10 6.76
N ARG A 131 6.01 20.62 7.71
CA ARG A 131 6.39 19.85 8.91
C ARG A 131 5.34 18.78 9.21
N SER A 132 5.29 17.76 8.34
CA SER A 132 4.25 16.72 8.36
C SER A 132 4.49 15.59 9.34
N VAL A 133 5.73 15.09 9.48
CA VAL A 133 6.03 13.88 10.25
C VAL A 133 7.05 14.18 11.34
N GLU A 134 6.75 13.75 12.57
CA GLU A 134 7.64 13.87 13.73
C GLU A 134 8.55 12.63 13.82
N ASP A 135 9.84 12.88 14.07
CA ASP A 135 10.88 11.86 14.31
C ASP A 135 10.86 10.62 13.37
N PRO A 136 10.81 10.79 12.04
CA PRO A 136 10.72 9.67 11.10
C PRO A 136 11.90 8.70 11.19
N LYS A 137 13.07 9.16 11.64
CA LYS A 137 14.24 8.32 11.85
C LYS A 137 14.03 7.31 12.97
N GLU A 138 13.47 7.74 14.10
CA GLU A 138 13.21 6.86 15.25
C GLU A 138 12.16 5.79 14.89
N VAL A 139 11.09 6.21 14.19
CA VAL A 139 10.05 5.30 13.69
C VAL A 139 10.65 4.26 12.74
N TYR A 140 11.52 4.69 11.81
CA TYR A 140 12.25 3.79 10.92
C TYR A 140 13.09 2.78 11.70
N GLU A 141 13.92 3.22 12.65
CA GLU A 141 14.82 2.35 13.41
C GLU A 141 14.06 1.30 14.22
N ARG A 142 12.97 1.70 14.90
CA ARG A 142 12.09 0.77 15.63
C ARG A 142 11.41 -0.22 14.70
N SER A 143 10.91 0.25 13.57
CA SER A 143 10.25 -0.62 12.59
C SER A 143 11.23 -1.61 11.94
N SER A 144 12.49 -1.21 11.71
CA SER A 144 13.55 -2.12 11.25
C SER A 144 13.83 -3.26 12.22
N ILE A 145 13.72 -3.02 13.54
CA ILE A 145 13.82 -4.08 14.53
C ILE A 145 12.66 -5.07 14.37
N VAL A 146 11.43 -4.57 14.18
CA VAL A 146 10.25 -5.42 13.91
C VAL A 146 10.46 -6.27 12.66
N GLY A 147 10.94 -5.65 11.57
CA GLY A 147 11.23 -6.35 10.30
C GLY A 147 12.19 -7.51 10.47
N ARG A 148 13.32 -7.27 11.16
CA ARG A 148 14.31 -8.31 11.48
C ARG A 148 13.77 -9.44 12.36
N GLN A 149 12.80 -9.17 13.24
CA GLN A 149 12.20 -10.22 14.06
C GLN A 149 11.20 -11.05 13.25
N LEU A 150 10.37 -10.41 12.42
CA LEU A 150 9.42 -11.11 11.57
C LEU A 150 10.10 -11.96 10.50
N SER A 151 11.24 -11.52 9.94
CA SER A 151 12.00 -12.31 8.96
C SER A 151 12.53 -13.63 9.51
N ARG A 152 12.66 -13.77 10.83
CA ARG A 152 13.06 -15.04 11.48
C ARG A 152 11.92 -16.06 11.56
N LEU A 153 10.68 -15.62 11.31
CA LEU A 153 9.47 -16.43 11.46
C LEU A 153 8.85 -16.82 10.11
N ALA A 154 9.33 -16.24 9.01
CA ALA A 154 8.77 -16.42 7.67
C ALA A 154 9.88 -16.62 6.65
N ASP A 155 9.55 -17.27 5.53
CA ASP A 155 10.48 -17.45 4.42
C ASP A 155 10.53 -16.19 3.53
N TYR A 156 9.50 -15.35 3.59
CA TYR A 156 9.43 -14.00 2.99
C TYR A 156 8.35 -13.16 3.66
N LEU A 157 8.37 -11.83 3.46
CA LEU A 157 7.33 -10.93 3.97
C LEU A 157 6.52 -10.30 2.84
N VAL A 158 5.27 -9.94 3.16
CA VAL A 158 4.40 -9.11 2.33
C VAL A 158 4.00 -7.91 3.17
N VAL A 159 4.48 -6.72 2.82
CA VAL A 159 4.26 -5.50 3.60
C VAL A 159 3.30 -4.57 2.87
N GLY A 160 2.06 -4.50 3.36
CA GLY A 160 1.02 -3.61 2.85
C GLY A 160 0.91 -2.29 3.60
N GLU A 161 0.09 -1.38 3.09
CA GLU A 161 -0.21 -0.10 3.72
C GLU A 161 -1.71 0.24 3.71
N SER A 162 -2.17 0.96 4.73
CA SER A 162 -3.40 1.76 4.63
C SER A 162 -3.15 3.18 5.16
N ILE A 163 -3.05 4.14 4.24
CA ILE A 163 -2.93 5.58 4.53
C ILE A 163 -3.76 6.42 3.52
N PRO A 164 -4.94 6.92 3.91
CA PRO A 164 -5.65 7.96 3.17
C PRO A 164 -4.74 9.16 2.89
N GLY A 165 -4.82 9.72 1.68
CA GLY A 165 -3.93 10.80 1.25
C GLY A 165 -2.51 10.36 0.84
N GLY A 166 -2.16 9.08 1.02
CA GLY A 166 -0.83 8.52 0.76
C GLY A 166 -0.29 8.75 -0.66
N THR A 167 -1.16 8.79 -1.68
CA THR A 167 -0.71 9.08 -3.06
C THR A 167 -0.19 10.51 -3.24
N THR A 168 -0.71 11.47 -2.47
CA THR A 168 -0.28 12.87 -2.53
C THR A 168 1.02 13.07 -1.75
N THR A 169 1.15 12.46 -0.57
CA THR A 169 2.39 12.49 0.20
C THR A 169 3.51 11.73 -0.51
N ALA A 170 3.20 10.63 -1.21
CA ALA A 170 4.14 9.94 -2.08
C ALA A 170 4.66 10.84 -3.20
N LEU A 171 3.78 11.60 -3.86
CA LEU A 171 4.16 12.57 -4.88
C LEU A 171 5.14 13.63 -4.32
N SER A 172 4.86 14.22 -3.16
CA SER A 172 5.75 15.23 -2.57
C SER A 172 7.11 14.67 -2.18
N VAL A 173 7.17 13.49 -1.56
CA VAL A 173 8.44 12.87 -1.18
C VAL A 173 9.25 12.48 -2.42
N LEU A 174 8.63 11.91 -3.44
CA LEU A 174 9.31 11.56 -4.69
C LEU A 174 9.91 12.80 -5.37
N LEU A 175 9.15 13.90 -5.49
CA LEU A 175 9.67 15.15 -6.06
C LEU A 175 10.79 15.76 -5.21
N ALA A 176 10.63 15.80 -3.88
CA ALA A 176 11.68 16.28 -2.97
C ALA A 176 12.98 15.47 -3.08
N MET A 177 12.86 14.17 -3.34
CA MET A 177 13.97 13.22 -3.50
C MET A 177 14.44 13.05 -4.96
N GLY A 178 13.93 13.85 -5.90
CA GLY A 178 14.47 13.96 -7.26
C GLY A 178 13.93 12.95 -8.27
N VAL A 179 12.81 12.29 -7.96
CA VAL A 179 12.09 11.43 -8.91
C VAL A 179 11.01 12.26 -9.59
N ASP A 180 10.98 12.28 -10.93
CA ASP A 180 9.91 12.95 -11.66
C ASP A 180 8.61 12.15 -11.55
N ALA A 181 7.85 12.44 -10.50
CA ALA A 181 6.57 11.82 -10.20
C ALA A 181 5.36 12.65 -10.66
N SER A 182 5.60 13.80 -11.30
CA SER A 182 4.54 14.69 -11.78
C SER A 182 3.62 13.93 -12.74
N ARG A 183 2.33 13.87 -12.40
CA ARG A 183 1.30 13.13 -13.14
C ARG A 183 1.53 11.61 -13.27
N LYS A 184 2.38 11.00 -12.43
CA LYS A 184 2.66 9.55 -12.45
C LYS A 184 2.13 8.78 -11.24
N VAL A 185 1.68 9.45 -10.19
CA VAL A 185 1.06 8.79 -9.02
C VAL A 185 -0.39 8.39 -9.29
N SER A 186 -0.85 7.26 -8.75
CA SER A 186 -2.24 6.80 -8.93
C SER A 186 -3.20 7.47 -7.91
N SER A 187 -4.46 7.04 -7.88
CA SER A 187 -5.54 7.56 -7.02
C SER A 187 -6.54 6.46 -6.68
N SER A 188 -7.23 6.57 -5.54
CA SER A 188 -8.37 5.69 -5.21
C SER A 188 -9.66 6.06 -5.96
N MET A 189 -9.65 7.13 -6.77
CA MET A 189 -10.80 7.61 -7.54
C MET A 189 -10.69 7.22 -9.03
N PRO A 190 -11.81 7.13 -9.77
CA PRO A 190 -11.82 6.94 -11.22
C PRO A 190 -11.04 8.03 -11.96
N ASN A 191 -11.29 9.28 -11.58
CA ASN A 191 -10.58 10.43 -12.11
C ASN A 191 -9.48 10.85 -11.13
N ASN A 192 -8.24 10.85 -11.59
CA ASN A 192 -7.09 11.19 -10.77
C ASN A 192 -6.92 12.72 -10.68
N PRO A 193 -7.05 13.34 -9.50
CA PRO A 193 -7.04 14.79 -9.34
C PRO A 193 -5.61 15.35 -9.37
N HIS A 194 -4.86 15.11 -10.44
CA HIS A 194 -3.45 15.48 -10.58
C HIS A 194 -3.20 16.96 -10.34
N ASP A 195 -4.04 17.84 -10.89
CA ASP A 195 -3.86 19.29 -10.73
C ASP A 195 -4.02 19.72 -9.27
N LEU A 196 -4.93 19.09 -8.52
CA LEU A 196 -5.09 19.37 -7.09
C LEU A 196 -3.89 18.85 -6.30
N LYS A 197 -3.46 17.61 -6.56
CA LYS A 197 -2.28 17.01 -5.91
C LYS A 197 -1.03 17.85 -6.14
N LEU A 198 -0.76 18.24 -7.39
CA LEU A 198 0.38 19.05 -7.76
C LEU A 198 0.36 20.40 -7.04
N ARG A 199 -0.77 21.12 -7.03
CA ARG A 199 -0.87 22.40 -6.30
C ARG A 199 -0.58 22.26 -4.80
N VAL A 200 -1.17 21.24 -4.15
CA VAL A 200 -0.94 20.98 -2.72
C VAL A 200 0.53 20.65 -2.45
N VAL A 201 1.15 19.86 -3.32
CA VAL A 201 2.56 19.48 -3.20
C VAL A 201 3.49 20.68 -3.46
N GLU A 202 3.21 21.52 -4.46
CA GLU A 202 3.96 22.75 -4.71
C GLU A 202 3.91 23.71 -3.51
N GLU A 203 2.73 23.88 -2.91
CA GLU A 203 2.56 24.66 -1.68
C GLU A 203 3.37 24.07 -0.52
N ALA A 204 3.33 22.76 -0.33
CA ALA A 204 4.07 22.04 0.71
C ALA A 204 5.60 22.17 0.54
N LEU A 205 6.11 21.98 -0.68
CA LEU A 205 7.54 22.12 -0.99
C LEU A 205 8.01 23.56 -0.75
N ALA A 206 7.22 24.56 -1.19
CA ALA A 206 7.51 25.97 -0.95
C ALA A 206 7.54 26.32 0.54
N ALA A 207 6.55 25.84 1.32
CA ALA A 207 6.48 26.06 2.77
C ALA A 207 7.68 25.44 3.51
N ALA A 208 8.21 24.31 3.01
CA ALA A 208 9.38 23.65 3.57
C ALA A 208 10.73 24.20 3.05
N GLY A 209 10.71 25.13 2.08
CA GLY A 209 11.93 25.62 1.41
C GLY A 209 12.66 24.53 0.62
N ILE A 210 11.91 23.57 0.07
CA ILE A 210 12.40 22.43 -0.70
C ILE A 210 12.13 22.68 -2.18
N HIS A 211 13.08 22.29 -3.03
CA HIS A 211 12.88 22.23 -4.48
C HIS A 211 13.09 20.80 -4.98
N PHE A 212 12.72 20.53 -6.23
CA PHE A 212 12.89 19.22 -6.84
C PHE A 212 14.31 18.68 -6.63
N GLY A 213 14.43 17.46 -6.10
CA GLY A 213 15.70 16.79 -5.87
C GLY A 213 16.58 17.34 -4.75
N SER A 214 16.19 18.42 -4.06
CA SER A 214 17.06 19.04 -3.05
C SER A 214 17.32 18.15 -1.85
N LEU A 215 16.53 17.09 -1.66
CA LEU A 215 16.64 16.12 -0.56
C LEU A 215 16.89 14.69 -1.06
N GLU A 216 17.48 14.50 -2.25
CA GLU A 216 17.78 13.18 -2.81
C GLU A 216 18.50 12.25 -1.82
N ARG A 217 19.40 12.81 -1.00
CA ARG A 217 20.21 12.08 0.00
C ARG A 217 19.74 12.27 1.44
N ASP A 218 18.60 12.91 1.65
CA ASP A 218 18.05 13.19 2.98
C ASP A 218 16.57 12.76 3.07
N PRO A 219 16.30 11.44 2.99
CA PRO A 219 14.94 10.90 3.02
C PRO A 219 14.19 11.26 4.30
N PHE A 220 14.87 11.30 5.45
CA PHE A 220 14.22 11.64 6.71
C PHE A 220 13.75 13.09 6.74
N ARG A 221 14.54 14.03 6.19
CA ARG A 221 14.07 15.40 6.03
C ARG A 221 12.91 15.48 5.06
N ALA A 222 12.96 14.77 3.93
CA ALA A 222 11.86 14.74 2.96
C ALA A 222 10.55 14.25 3.60
N ILE A 223 10.60 13.15 4.35
CA ILE A 223 9.46 12.60 5.09
C ILE A 223 8.98 13.58 6.17
N SER A 224 9.89 14.11 7.00
CA SER A 224 9.52 15.02 8.09
C SER A 224 8.84 16.29 7.60
N SER A 225 9.22 16.77 6.40
CA SER A 225 8.65 17.96 5.81
C SER A 225 7.35 17.69 5.08
N VAL A 226 7.33 16.71 4.17
CA VAL A 226 6.24 16.54 3.19
C VAL A 226 5.81 15.09 2.98
N GLY A 227 6.10 14.18 3.90
CA GLY A 227 5.68 12.77 3.84
C GLY A 227 4.46 12.46 4.71
N ASP A 228 4.34 11.17 5.04
CA ASP A 228 3.38 10.66 6.02
C ASP A 228 4.05 9.62 6.94
N PRO A 229 3.42 9.26 8.09
CA PRO A 229 4.01 8.34 9.05
C PRO A 229 4.07 6.87 8.59
N MET A 230 3.35 6.49 7.53
CA MET A 230 3.44 5.14 6.98
C MET A 230 4.80 4.94 6.31
N MET A 231 5.32 5.94 5.60
CA MET A 231 6.59 5.82 4.87
C MET A 231 7.80 5.38 5.73
N PRO A 232 8.15 6.03 6.86
CA PRO A 232 9.29 5.59 7.67
C PRO A 232 9.05 4.23 8.32
N ALA A 233 7.81 3.96 8.76
CA ALA A 233 7.43 2.69 9.35
C ALA A 233 7.55 1.54 8.32
N ALA A 234 7.00 1.69 7.12
CA ALA A 234 7.10 0.72 6.04
C ALA A 234 8.55 0.54 5.57
N ALA A 235 9.28 1.65 5.34
CA ALA A 235 10.68 1.58 4.91
C ALA A 235 11.55 0.84 5.93
N GLY A 236 11.36 1.09 7.23
CA GLY A 236 12.09 0.38 8.28
C GLY A 236 11.73 -1.11 8.31
N LEU A 237 10.43 -1.42 8.36
CA LEU A 237 9.92 -2.79 8.39
C LEU A 237 10.46 -3.62 7.21
N ILE A 238 10.39 -3.06 6.00
CA ILE A 238 10.83 -3.70 4.76
C ILE A 238 12.35 -3.84 4.76
N ALA A 239 13.10 -2.77 5.06
CA ALA A 239 14.56 -2.83 5.03
C ALA A 239 15.10 -3.85 6.04
N GLY A 240 14.59 -3.82 7.28
CA GLY A 240 15.01 -4.76 8.32
C GLY A 240 14.66 -6.22 8.01
N ALA A 241 13.54 -6.48 7.33
CA ALA A 241 13.21 -7.83 6.89
C ALA A 241 14.07 -8.28 5.69
N ALA A 242 14.29 -7.36 4.75
CA ALA A 242 15.02 -7.60 3.50
C ALA A 242 16.53 -7.79 3.68
N GLU A 243 17.06 -7.58 4.88
CA GLU A 243 18.40 -8.04 5.27
C GLU A 243 18.52 -9.58 5.21
N GLU A 244 17.43 -10.32 5.44
CA GLU A 244 17.46 -11.78 5.62
C GLU A 244 16.58 -12.53 4.60
N VAL A 245 15.40 -11.99 4.26
CA VAL A 245 14.39 -12.69 3.44
C VAL A 245 13.81 -11.80 2.34
N PRO A 246 13.26 -12.35 1.26
CA PRO A 246 12.54 -11.55 0.26
C PRO A 246 11.37 -10.78 0.86
N VAL A 247 11.07 -9.61 0.28
CA VAL A 247 9.92 -8.79 0.68
C VAL A 247 9.14 -8.33 -0.54
N ILE A 248 7.83 -8.60 -0.53
CA ILE A 248 6.86 -7.96 -1.42
C ILE A 248 6.38 -6.67 -0.78
N MET A 249 6.72 -5.54 -1.39
CA MET A 249 6.18 -4.22 -1.09
C MET A 249 4.77 -4.13 -1.69
N ALA A 250 3.76 -4.42 -0.88
CA ALA A 250 2.39 -4.63 -1.31
C ALA A 250 1.60 -3.31 -1.40
N GLY A 251 1.60 -2.68 -2.58
CA GLY A 251 0.91 -1.42 -2.80
C GLY A 251 1.21 -0.81 -4.16
N GLY A 252 0.60 0.35 -4.41
CA GLY A 252 0.75 1.07 -5.67
C GLY A 252 1.89 2.08 -5.63
N THR A 253 1.64 3.28 -6.17
CA THR A 253 2.64 4.35 -6.29
C THR A 253 3.21 4.84 -4.96
N GLN A 254 2.52 4.60 -3.84
CA GLN A 254 3.03 4.83 -2.48
C GLN A 254 4.29 4.00 -2.21
N MET A 255 4.33 2.75 -2.67
CA MET A 255 5.49 1.88 -2.51
C MET A 255 6.70 2.34 -3.33
N CYS A 256 6.52 3.17 -4.36
CA CYS A 256 7.64 3.83 -5.05
C CYS A 256 8.33 4.85 -4.14
N ALA A 257 7.58 5.63 -3.35
CA ALA A 257 8.17 6.56 -2.38
C ALA A 257 8.94 5.79 -1.29
N VAL A 258 8.36 4.71 -0.76
CA VAL A 258 9.03 3.82 0.19
C VAL A 258 10.28 3.19 -0.42
N LEU A 259 10.22 2.75 -1.68
CA LEU A 259 11.37 2.19 -2.41
C LEU A 259 12.49 3.23 -2.56
N LYS A 260 12.16 4.50 -2.87
CA LYS A 260 13.14 5.58 -2.96
C LYS A 260 13.81 5.85 -1.62
N VAL A 261 13.07 5.78 -0.52
CA VAL A 261 13.61 5.90 0.85
C VAL A 261 14.56 4.73 1.15
N ILE A 262 14.17 3.50 0.87
CA ILE A 262 15.02 2.31 1.07
C ILE A 262 16.25 2.37 0.18
N GLN A 263 16.13 2.80 -1.07
CA GLN A 263 17.25 2.97 -2.00
C GLN A 263 18.31 3.94 -1.46
N ALA A 264 17.88 5.01 -0.79
CA ALA A 264 18.79 5.98 -0.18
C ALA A 264 19.41 5.48 1.15
N LEU A 265 18.65 4.76 1.98
CA LEU A 265 19.08 4.36 3.33
C LEU A 265 19.73 2.97 3.41
N SER A 266 19.30 2.04 2.57
CA SER A 266 19.66 0.62 2.64
C SER A 266 19.79 0.01 1.22
N PRO A 267 20.63 0.56 0.33
CA PRO A 267 20.74 0.08 -1.05
C PRO A 267 21.12 -1.40 -1.17
N GLY A 268 21.77 -1.98 -0.15
CA GLY A 268 22.18 -3.39 -0.13
C GLY A 268 21.02 -4.39 -0.10
N VAL A 269 19.80 -3.99 0.28
CA VAL A 269 18.66 -4.93 0.36
C VAL A 269 17.80 -4.96 -0.91
N LEU A 270 18.08 -4.11 -1.90
CA LEU A 270 17.21 -3.92 -3.08
C LEU A 270 16.99 -5.20 -3.90
N GLU A 271 17.96 -6.10 -3.91
CA GLU A 271 17.85 -7.39 -4.62
C GLU A 271 16.83 -8.36 -3.98
N ASN A 272 16.46 -8.12 -2.72
CA ASN A 272 15.46 -8.89 -1.99
C ASN A 272 14.05 -8.27 -2.11
N LEU A 273 13.88 -7.20 -2.88
CA LEU A 273 12.60 -6.49 -2.98
C LEU A 273 11.88 -6.80 -4.29
N ALA A 274 10.55 -6.81 -4.22
CA ALA A 274 9.64 -6.69 -5.34
C ALA A 274 8.48 -5.78 -4.96
N ILE A 275 7.95 -4.99 -5.90
CA ILE A 275 6.63 -4.37 -5.72
C ILE A 275 5.56 -5.37 -6.13
N GLY A 276 4.57 -5.58 -5.28
CA GLY A 276 3.39 -6.39 -5.57
C GLY A 276 2.15 -5.51 -5.56
N THR A 277 1.52 -5.33 -6.72
CA THR A 277 0.33 -4.49 -6.85
C THR A 277 -0.82 -5.23 -7.55
N THR A 278 -1.88 -4.53 -7.95
CA THR A 278 -2.99 -5.08 -8.74
C THR A 278 -2.82 -4.77 -10.22
N ARG A 279 -3.48 -5.55 -11.08
CA ARG A 279 -3.60 -5.25 -12.52
C ARG A 279 -4.13 -3.84 -12.76
N TRP A 280 -5.08 -3.37 -11.95
CA TRP A 280 -5.68 -2.05 -12.11
C TRP A 280 -4.69 -0.90 -11.94
N ILE A 281 -3.67 -1.03 -11.07
CA ILE A 281 -2.58 -0.05 -10.98
C ILE A 281 -1.66 -0.14 -12.20
N LEU A 282 -1.34 -1.35 -12.64
CA LEU A 282 -0.45 -1.56 -13.78
C LEU A 282 -1.03 -1.05 -15.11
N GLU A 283 -2.37 -1.08 -15.24
CA GLU A 283 -3.12 -0.66 -16.43
C GLU A 283 -3.70 0.75 -16.32
N ASP A 284 -3.51 1.43 -15.18
CA ASP A 284 -4.02 2.79 -14.95
C ASP A 284 -3.32 3.80 -15.86
N LYS A 285 -4.00 4.20 -16.93
CA LYS A 285 -3.52 5.18 -17.92
C LYS A 285 -3.27 6.59 -17.34
N THR A 286 -3.71 6.85 -16.12
CA THR A 286 -3.49 8.12 -15.42
C THR A 286 -2.32 8.08 -14.45
N SER A 287 -1.60 6.98 -14.36
CA SER A 287 -0.42 6.81 -13.51
C SER A 287 0.66 6.01 -14.25
N ASP A 288 1.90 6.01 -13.75
CA ASP A 288 2.96 5.22 -14.35
C ASP A 288 3.91 4.65 -13.29
N ILE A 289 3.48 3.56 -12.67
CA ILE A 289 4.28 2.86 -11.67
C ILE A 289 5.59 2.31 -12.26
N ARG A 290 5.59 1.93 -13.55
CA ARG A 290 6.77 1.38 -14.22
C ARG A 290 7.85 2.45 -14.34
N GLU A 291 7.46 3.64 -14.80
CA GLU A 291 8.37 4.77 -14.96
C GLU A 291 8.82 5.36 -13.62
N LEU A 292 7.98 5.28 -12.58
CA LEU A 292 8.42 5.66 -11.23
C LEU A 292 9.51 4.71 -10.72
N VAL A 293 9.33 3.39 -10.87
CA VAL A 293 10.30 2.40 -10.40
C VAL A 293 11.59 2.45 -11.22
N SER A 294 11.51 2.62 -12.54
CA SER A 294 12.69 2.70 -13.43
C SER A 294 13.66 3.82 -13.06
N GLN A 295 13.14 4.94 -12.53
CA GLN A 295 13.93 6.07 -12.04
C GLN A 295 14.62 5.81 -10.69
N ILE A 296 14.17 4.82 -9.93
CA ILE A 296 14.62 4.57 -8.55
C ILE A 296 15.62 3.41 -8.50
N ALA A 297 15.20 2.23 -8.95
CA ALA A 297 15.97 1.00 -8.89
C ALA A 297 15.37 -0.06 -9.82
N PRO A 298 16.19 -1.00 -10.35
CA PRO A 298 15.72 -2.09 -11.20
C PRO A 298 15.06 -3.20 -10.35
N VAL A 299 13.98 -2.86 -9.64
CA VAL A 299 13.21 -3.75 -8.77
C VAL A 299 12.02 -4.32 -9.55
N PRO A 300 11.74 -5.64 -9.49
CA PRO A 300 10.60 -6.23 -10.18
C PRO A 300 9.26 -5.67 -9.72
N VAL A 301 8.35 -5.46 -10.67
CA VAL A 301 6.96 -5.08 -10.39
C VAL A 301 6.05 -6.22 -10.82
N LEU A 302 5.42 -6.87 -9.85
CA LEU A 302 4.44 -7.93 -10.02
C LEU A 302 3.03 -7.35 -9.82
N ALA A 303 2.07 -7.80 -10.61
CA ALA A 303 0.67 -7.43 -10.43
C ALA A 303 -0.24 -8.65 -10.35
N ALA A 304 -1.14 -8.69 -9.36
CA ALA A 304 -2.19 -9.68 -9.29
C ALA A 304 -3.17 -9.46 -10.47
N GLY A 305 -3.32 -10.47 -11.32
CA GLY A 305 -4.22 -10.48 -12.47
C GLY A 305 -5.70 -10.62 -12.11
N LEU A 306 -6.13 -9.98 -11.02
CA LEU A 306 -7.53 -9.96 -10.58
C LEU A 306 -8.42 -9.36 -11.68
N ASP A 307 -9.63 -9.91 -11.77
CA ASP A 307 -10.62 -9.53 -12.77
C ASP A 307 -12.00 -9.65 -12.14
N PHE A 308 -12.64 -8.52 -11.91
CA PHE A 308 -13.96 -8.41 -11.30
C PHE A 308 -15.06 -8.18 -12.35
N SER A 309 -14.74 -8.19 -13.66
CA SER A 309 -15.72 -7.94 -14.73
C SER A 309 -16.90 -8.90 -14.71
N GLY A 310 -16.65 -10.16 -14.37
CA GLY A 310 -17.65 -11.21 -14.23
C GLY A 310 -18.33 -11.27 -12.86
N SER A 311 -18.05 -10.34 -11.95
CA SER A 311 -18.62 -10.40 -10.60
C SER A 311 -20.13 -10.16 -10.63
N MET A 312 -20.85 -10.84 -9.74
CA MET A 312 -22.29 -10.64 -9.50
C MET A 312 -22.62 -9.35 -8.73
N TYR A 313 -21.62 -8.67 -8.14
CA TYR A 313 -21.83 -7.44 -7.38
C TYR A 313 -21.28 -6.20 -8.12
N SER A 314 -22.13 -5.21 -8.37
CA SER A 314 -21.76 -3.93 -8.99
C SER A 314 -20.64 -3.19 -8.25
N GLY A 315 -20.63 -3.26 -6.91
CA GLY A 315 -19.57 -2.69 -6.08
C GLY A 315 -18.19 -3.28 -6.38
N LEU A 316 -18.11 -4.57 -6.70
CA LEU A 316 -16.86 -5.21 -7.13
C LEU A 316 -16.53 -4.85 -8.58
N ARG A 317 -17.52 -4.90 -9.49
CA ARG A 317 -17.34 -4.50 -10.90
C ARG A 317 -16.80 -3.07 -11.04
N ALA A 318 -17.06 -2.19 -10.09
CA ALA A 318 -16.54 -0.81 -10.10
C ALA A 318 -15.01 -0.69 -10.04
N TYR A 319 -14.28 -1.72 -9.59
CA TYR A 319 -12.82 -1.75 -9.66
C TYR A 319 -12.32 -1.71 -11.12
N GLU A 320 -13.07 -2.32 -12.04
CA GLU A 320 -12.78 -2.28 -13.48
C GLU A 320 -12.94 -0.88 -14.09
N LEU A 321 -13.63 0.03 -13.38
CA LEU A 321 -13.80 1.43 -13.76
C LEU A 321 -12.75 2.35 -13.10
N GLY A 322 -11.73 1.78 -12.45
CA GLY A 322 -10.63 2.52 -11.85
C GLY A 322 -10.92 3.05 -10.44
N VAL A 323 -11.95 2.56 -9.75
CA VAL A 323 -12.20 2.89 -8.34
C VAL A 323 -11.37 2.01 -7.43
N ALA A 324 -10.88 2.58 -6.33
CA ALA A 324 -10.05 1.98 -5.29
C ALA A 324 -8.69 1.48 -5.81
N LYS A 325 -8.69 0.55 -6.76
CA LYS A 325 -7.56 -0.09 -7.48
C LYS A 325 -6.60 -0.88 -6.58
N GLU A 326 -6.20 -0.33 -5.45
CA GLU A 326 -5.20 -0.90 -4.55
C GLU A 326 -5.40 -0.33 -3.15
N GLY A 327 -4.87 -1.04 -2.16
CA GLY A 327 -4.84 -0.62 -0.78
C GLY A 327 -4.75 -1.82 0.13
N VAL A 328 -4.25 -1.61 1.35
CA VAL A 328 -4.23 -2.63 2.40
C VAL A 328 -3.45 -3.88 1.97
N GLY A 329 -2.51 -3.73 1.03
CA GLY A 329 -1.73 -4.80 0.46
C GLY A 329 -2.47 -5.76 -0.48
N ALA A 330 -3.65 -5.41 -0.99
CA ALA A 330 -4.52 -6.29 -1.78
C ALA A 330 -3.81 -6.99 -2.94
N GLY A 331 -3.01 -6.27 -3.70
CA GLY A 331 -2.21 -6.83 -4.79
C GLY A 331 -1.18 -7.84 -4.31
N GLY A 332 -0.31 -7.43 -3.40
CA GLY A 332 0.77 -8.28 -2.86
C GLY A 332 0.25 -9.50 -2.09
N SER A 333 -0.84 -9.38 -1.33
CA SER A 333 -1.44 -10.53 -0.63
C SER A 333 -2.06 -11.53 -1.59
N SER A 334 -2.66 -11.06 -2.69
CA SER A 334 -3.20 -11.93 -3.73
C SER A 334 -2.09 -12.70 -4.45
N ILE A 335 -0.99 -12.02 -4.80
CA ILE A 335 0.22 -12.65 -5.36
C ILE A 335 0.76 -13.71 -4.39
N ALA A 336 0.88 -13.37 -3.11
CA ALA A 336 1.38 -14.29 -2.09
C ALA A 336 0.47 -15.52 -1.91
N ALA A 337 -0.85 -15.35 -1.95
CA ALA A 337 -1.80 -16.46 -1.90
C ALA A 337 -1.64 -17.41 -3.10
N MET A 338 -1.48 -16.87 -4.32
CA MET A 338 -1.24 -17.65 -5.53
C MET A 338 0.09 -18.42 -5.48
N LEU A 339 1.16 -17.77 -5.03
CA LEU A 339 2.51 -18.36 -4.98
C LEU A 339 2.66 -19.40 -3.86
N THR A 340 2.16 -19.11 -2.66
CA THR A 340 2.25 -20.00 -1.49
C THR A 340 1.45 -21.28 -1.69
N SER A 341 0.32 -21.19 -2.39
CA SER A 341 -0.54 -22.35 -2.69
C SER A 341 -0.02 -23.21 -3.86
N GLY A 342 1.11 -22.87 -4.46
CA GLY A 342 1.63 -23.57 -5.64
C GLY A 342 0.69 -23.50 -6.85
N GLY A 343 -0.12 -22.44 -6.96
CA GLY A 343 -1.12 -22.25 -8.02
C GLY A 343 -2.48 -22.88 -7.74
N ALA A 344 -2.71 -23.49 -6.57
CA ALA A 344 -4.04 -23.98 -6.20
C ALA A 344 -5.05 -22.83 -5.97
N ILE A 345 -4.57 -21.69 -5.47
CA ILE A 345 -5.35 -20.45 -5.42
C ILE A 345 -5.10 -19.68 -6.72
N THR A 346 -6.16 -19.52 -7.50
CA THR A 346 -6.21 -18.78 -8.77
C THR A 346 -7.00 -17.48 -8.62
N LYS A 347 -6.94 -16.58 -9.61
CA LYS A 347 -7.78 -15.37 -9.62
C LYS A 347 -9.28 -15.69 -9.53
N ALA A 348 -9.71 -16.81 -10.11
CA ALA A 348 -11.11 -17.24 -10.07
C ALA A 348 -11.53 -17.71 -8.66
N SER A 349 -10.64 -18.42 -7.96
CA SER A 349 -10.90 -18.81 -6.56
C SER A 349 -10.91 -17.60 -5.62
N LEU A 350 -10.02 -16.63 -5.84
CA LEU A 350 -10.00 -15.37 -5.09
C LEU A 350 -11.27 -14.56 -5.34
N LEU A 351 -11.69 -14.40 -6.60
CA LEU A 351 -12.95 -13.69 -6.91
C LEU A 351 -14.13 -14.33 -6.17
N ARG A 352 -14.27 -15.65 -6.22
CA ARG A 352 -15.35 -16.35 -5.51
C ARG A 352 -15.33 -16.09 -4.00
N GLU A 353 -14.15 -16.17 -3.38
CA GLU A 353 -14.00 -15.90 -1.94
C GLU A 353 -14.31 -14.43 -1.61
N ILE A 354 -13.91 -13.49 -2.47
CA ILE A 354 -14.21 -12.07 -2.34
C ILE A 354 -15.72 -11.81 -2.43
N GLU A 355 -16.42 -12.46 -3.36
CA GLU A 355 -17.87 -12.36 -3.50
C GLU A 355 -18.62 -12.90 -2.28
N VAL A 356 -18.19 -14.05 -1.75
CA VAL A 356 -18.76 -14.61 -0.51
C VAL A 356 -18.60 -13.62 0.65
N ASN A 357 -17.39 -13.11 0.85
CA ASN A 357 -17.12 -12.14 1.90
C ASN A 357 -17.85 -10.80 1.68
N TYR A 358 -18.00 -10.36 0.42
CA TYR A 358 -18.77 -9.17 0.06
C TYR A 358 -20.25 -9.32 0.43
N GLY A 359 -20.87 -10.44 0.08
CA GLY A 359 -22.26 -10.73 0.40
C GLY A 359 -22.53 -10.77 1.92
N MET A 360 -21.62 -11.39 2.68
CA MET A 360 -21.70 -11.40 4.15
C MET A 360 -21.57 -10.01 4.77
N LEU A 361 -20.74 -9.15 4.17
CA LEU A 361 -20.42 -7.84 4.71
C LEU A 361 -21.51 -6.80 4.43
N THR A 362 -22.10 -6.86 3.24
CA THR A 362 -23.05 -5.86 2.75
C THR A 362 -24.50 -6.26 2.93
N ASN A 363 -24.79 -7.53 3.26
CA ASN A 363 -26.12 -8.14 3.16
C ASN A 363 -26.77 -7.93 1.77
N ALA A 364 -25.97 -7.63 0.73
CA ALA A 364 -26.47 -7.38 -0.61
C ALA A 364 -26.91 -8.70 -1.27
N SER A 365 -28.05 -8.65 -1.96
CA SER A 365 -28.43 -9.72 -2.88
C SER A 365 -27.60 -9.60 -4.18
N PRO A 366 -27.34 -10.72 -4.86
CA PRO A 366 -26.78 -10.70 -6.22
C PRO A 366 -27.55 -9.75 -7.13
N ASP A 367 -26.86 -8.97 -7.97
CA ASP A 367 -27.50 -8.05 -8.94
C ASP A 367 -28.16 -8.78 -10.11
#